data_AF-A0A9P0F4J7-F1
#
_entry.id   AF-A0A9P0F4J7-F1
#
_cell.length_a   1.000
_cell.length_b   1.000
_cell.length_c   1.000
_cell.angle_alpha   90.00
_cell.angle_beta   90.00
_cell.angle_gamma   90.00
#
_symmetry.space_group_name_H-M   'P 1'
#
loop_
_entity.id
_entity.type
_entity.pdbx_description
1 polymer ?
#
loop_
_entity_poly.entity_id
_entity_poly.type
_entity_poly.pdbx_seq_one_letter_code
_entity_poly.pdbx_strand_id
1 'polypeptide(L)'
;MRFKGLYQKLIPIHRSLIQRFHNDPIHRNNLAVTFLLMNRLNDAKTVLENVLNRWPSDGMAAAHYGFILKMEDNLEAGVKYLKNGIESNHSGAQDSRFYFHLGDALYRLGRNDEALKVYEIGVKRGMFRSLYQRSLYNIDRLVSRPWWTLEQTTYASFFRKLEENWQIIRNEAQALLTKNGEFVDEAEKLRSVGDWKQFELFARGRKIHDNCRKAPVTCGIVSSFEAASTCSRGQVKFSIMSPGTHVRAHCGPTNCRLRAHLGLIVPADTFLRVAEEIRSWKEGKVLVFDDSFEHEVWHNGTSARLVLIVDTWHPDLTQTERRTLAPI
;
A
#
# COMPACT_ATOMS: atom_id res chain seq x y z
N MET A 1 10.57 -29.79 0.48
CA MET A 1 11.08 -29.05 1.65
C MET A 1 10.45 -27.65 1.64
N ARG A 2 9.82 -27.17 2.73
CA ARG A 2 9.23 -25.82 2.80
C ARG A 2 10.10 -24.91 3.65
N PHE A 3 10.37 -23.70 3.19
CA PHE A 3 11.09 -22.67 3.94
C PHE A 3 10.28 -22.29 5.20
N LYS A 4 10.94 -22.20 6.37
CA LYS A 4 10.28 -22.02 7.69
C LYS A 4 10.26 -20.57 8.21
N GLY A 5 10.78 -19.60 7.46
CA GLY A 5 10.84 -18.20 7.92
C GLY A 5 11.81 -17.92 9.07
N LEU A 6 12.73 -18.85 9.38
CA LEU A 6 13.67 -18.74 10.50
C LEU A 6 14.90 -17.88 10.15
N TYR A 7 14.67 -16.63 9.76
CA TYR A 7 15.71 -15.72 9.24
C TYR A 7 16.89 -15.50 10.19
N GLN A 8 16.64 -15.40 11.51
CA GLN A 8 17.70 -15.26 12.51
C GLN A 8 18.71 -16.42 12.47
N LYS A 9 18.25 -17.65 12.18
CA LYS A 9 19.10 -18.84 12.09
C LYS A 9 19.93 -18.87 10.80
N LEU A 10 19.58 -18.07 9.80
CA LEU A 10 20.34 -17.96 8.54
C LEU A 10 21.58 -17.07 8.68
N ILE A 11 21.60 -16.14 9.64
CA ILE A 11 22.71 -15.18 9.78
C ILE A 11 24.07 -15.88 9.97
N PRO A 12 24.24 -16.85 10.90
CA PRO A 12 25.52 -17.55 11.05
C PRO A 12 25.92 -18.31 9.78
N ILE A 13 24.95 -18.86 9.05
CA ILE A 13 25.17 -19.59 7.79
C ILE A 13 25.69 -18.63 6.72
N HIS A 14 25.04 -17.48 6.54
CA HIS A 14 25.52 -16.43 5.63
C HIS A 14 26.93 -15.98 5.98
N ARG A 15 27.24 -15.77 7.27
CA ARG A 15 28.59 -15.39 7.71
C ARG A 15 29.64 -16.44 7.36
N SER A 16 29.33 -17.72 7.57
CA SER A 16 30.22 -18.83 7.20
C SER A 16 30.44 -18.90 5.68
N LEU A 17 29.38 -18.72 4.87
CA LEU A 17 29.48 -18.65 3.42
C LEU A 17 30.34 -17.45 2.96
N ILE A 18 30.14 -16.28 3.55
CA ILE A 18 30.94 -15.08 3.25
C ILE A 18 32.42 -15.29 3.59
N GLN A 19 32.73 -15.99 4.69
CA GLN A 19 34.10 -16.32 5.06
C GLN A 19 34.74 -17.28 4.06
N ARG A 20 34.00 -18.31 3.63
CA ARG A 20 34.49 -19.31 2.67
C ARG A 20 34.61 -18.74 1.24
N PHE A 21 33.68 -17.91 0.83
CA PHE A 21 33.58 -17.33 -0.51
C PHE A 21 33.79 -15.81 -0.45
N HIS A 22 34.94 -15.40 0.09
CA HIS A 22 35.20 -14.00 0.42
C HIS A 22 35.28 -13.07 -0.79
N ASN A 23 35.53 -13.58 -1.99
CA ASN A 23 35.62 -12.81 -3.25
C ASN A 23 34.31 -12.79 -4.06
N ASP A 24 33.20 -13.27 -3.50
CA ASP A 24 31.89 -13.27 -4.16
C ASP A 24 30.90 -12.33 -3.43
N PRO A 25 30.25 -11.38 -4.14
CA PRO A 25 29.24 -10.51 -3.55
C PRO A 25 27.92 -11.23 -3.23
N ILE A 26 27.61 -12.37 -3.86
CA ILE A 26 26.28 -13.00 -3.79
C ILE A 26 25.86 -13.34 -2.35
N HIS A 27 26.78 -13.83 -1.53
CA HIS A 27 26.49 -14.21 -0.14
C HIS A 27 26.29 -13.01 0.77
N ARG A 28 26.94 -11.88 0.46
CA ARG A 28 26.73 -10.61 1.16
C ARG A 28 25.40 -9.99 0.77
N ASN A 29 25.07 -10.01 -0.52
CA ASN A 29 23.75 -9.59 -1.00
C ASN A 29 22.62 -10.40 -0.35
N ASN A 30 22.77 -11.72 -0.28
CA ASN A 30 21.79 -12.59 0.39
C ASN A 30 21.68 -12.30 1.90
N LEU A 31 22.79 -11.97 2.58
CA LEU A 31 22.76 -11.53 3.97
C LEU A 31 21.99 -10.20 4.13
N ALA A 32 22.23 -9.24 3.23
CA ALA A 32 21.51 -7.97 3.23
C ALA A 32 19.99 -8.18 3.03
N VAL A 33 19.60 -9.04 2.09
CA VAL A 33 18.18 -9.42 1.91
C VAL A 33 17.59 -10.05 3.17
N THR A 34 18.32 -10.95 3.84
CA THR A 34 17.88 -11.52 5.12
C THR A 34 17.67 -10.43 6.18
N PHE A 35 18.55 -9.43 6.26
CA PHE A 35 18.34 -8.29 7.16
C PHE A 35 17.12 -7.45 6.78
N LEU A 36 16.88 -7.19 5.49
CA LEU A 36 15.68 -6.50 5.02
C LEU A 36 14.39 -7.24 5.41
N LEU A 37 14.36 -8.57 5.25
CA LEU A 37 13.23 -9.42 5.64
C LEU A 37 12.97 -9.43 7.16
N MET A 38 13.98 -9.05 7.95
CA MET A 38 13.88 -8.88 9.40
C MET A 38 13.64 -7.42 9.83
N ASN A 39 13.40 -6.52 8.88
CA ASN A 39 13.28 -5.07 9.10
C ASN A 39 14.53 -4.43 9.75
N ARG A 40 15.70 -5.02 9.53
CA ARG A 40 17.00 -4.53 10.02
C ARG A 40 17.68 -3.67 8.94
N LEU A 41 17.08 -2.52 8.63
CA LEU A 41 17.50 -1.66 7.52
C LEU A 41 18.96 -1.19 7.65
N ASN A 42 19.39 -0.78 8.84
CA ASN A 42 20.76 -0.32 9.09
C ASN A 42 21.80 -1.42 8.86
N ASP A 43 21.52 -2.65 9.28
CA ASP A 43 22.42 -3.78 9.04
C ASP A 43 22.51 -4.12 7.55
N ALA A 44 21.36 -4.13 6.86
CA ALA A 44 21.32 -4.34 5.41
C ALA A 44 22.13 -3.26 4.68
N LYS A 45 21.93 -1.99 5.05
CA LYS A 45 22.62 -0.83 4.47
C LYS A 45 24.13 -0.96 4.58
N THR A 46 24.65 -1.25 5.79
CA THR A 46 26.08 -1.44 6.03
C THR A 46 26.66 -2.58 5.19
N VAL A 47 25.93 -3.71 5.06
CA VAL A 47 26.39 -4.81 4.21
C VAL A 47 26.46 -4.40 2.74
N LEU A 48 25.42 -3.73 2.23
CA LEU A 48 25.34 -3.30 0.84
C LEU A 48 26.37 -2.23 0.49
N GLU A 49 26.61 -1.28 1.38
CA GLU A 49 27.67 -0.27 1.23
C GLU A 49 29.05 -0.95 1.12
N ASN A 50 29.34 -1.93 1.98
CA ASN A 50 30.57 -2.70 1.87
C ASN A 50 30.68 -3.51 0.57
N VAL A 51 29.56 -4.02 0.06
CA VAL A 51 29.53 -4.67 -1.26
C VAL A 51 29.85 -3.66 -2.34
N LEU A 52 29.18 -2.51 -2.38
CA LEU A 52 29.37 -1.49 -3.42
C LEU A 52 30.75 -0.83 -3.39
N ASN A 53 31.38 -0.71 -2.22
CA ASN A 53 32.77 -0.24 -2.12
C ASN A 53 33.77 -1.19 -2.79
N ARG A 54 33.46 -2.50 -2.83
CA ARG A 54 34.35 -3.52 -3.38
C ARG A 54 33.95 -3.99 -4.78
N TRP A 55 32.66 -4.00 -5.08
CA TRP A 55 32.06 -4.35 -6.35
C TRP A 55 31.09 -3.23 -6.78
N PRO A 56 31.63 -2.08 -7.28
CA PRO A 56 30.81 -0.92 -7.60
C PRO A 56 29.76 -1.13 -8.69
N SER A 57 29.94 -2.16 -9.53
CA SER A 57 29.03 -2.55 -10.60
C SER A 57 28.00 -3.63 -10.21
N ASP A 58 27.96 -4.06 -8.94
CA ASP A 58 27.00 -5.06 -8.48
C ASP A 58 25.57 -4.51 -8.50
N GLY A 59 24.81 -4.93 -9.51
CA GLY A 59 23.47 -4.43 -9.76
C GLY A 59 22.45 -4.75 -8.66
N MET A 60 22.56 -5.94 -8.07
CA MET A 60 21.68 -6.35 -6.97
C MET A 60 21.92 -5.48 -5.74
N ALA A 61 23.18 -5.25 -5.38
CA ALA A 61 23.54 -4.40 -4.26
C ALA A 61 23.09 -2.96 -4.49
N ALA A 62 23.31 -2.42 -5.70
CA ALA A 62 22.87 -1.07 -6.07
C ALA A 62 21.35 -0.91 -5.94
N ALA A 63 20.57 -1.85 -6.46
CA ALA A 63 19.10 -1.80 -6.38
C ALA A 63 18.60 -1.82 -4.93
N HIS A 64 19.12 -2.72 -4.08
CA HIS A 64 18.71 -2.81 -2.67
C HIS A 64 19.20 -1.61 -1.85
N TYR A 65 20.40 -1.10 -2.13
CA TYR A 65 20.94 0.07 -1.45
C TYR A 65 20.13 1.33 -1.80
N GLY A 66 19.82 1.51 -3.09
CA GLY A 66 18.95 2.59 -3.55
C GLY A 66 17.55 2.54 -2.94
N PHE A 67 16.98 1.34 -2.79
CA PHE A 67 15.73 1.15 -2.06
C PHE A 67 15.81 1.63 -0.61
N ILE A 68 16.87 1.26 0.13
CA ILE A 68 17.04 1.70 1.53
C ILE A 68 17.19 3.22 1.60
N LEU A 69 18.03 3.82 0.75
CA LEU A 69 18.21 5.27 0.70
C LEU A 69 16.90 6.01 0.45
N LYS A 70 16.06 5.49 -0.45
CA LYS A 70 14.71 6.02 -0.69
C LYS A 70 13.84 5.93 0.56
N MET A 71 13.89 4.82 1.31
CA MET A 71 13.14 4.65 2.57
C MET A 71 13.60 5.63 3.67
N GLU A 72 14.87 6.01 3.66
CA GLU A 72 15.46 7.04 4.53
C GLU A 72 15.24 8.48 4.02
N ASP A 73 14.43 8.65 2.98
CA ASP A 73 14.13 9.93 2.33
C ASP A 73 15.30 10.61 1.59
N ASN A 74 16.40 9.89 1.36
CA ASN A 74 17.49 10.34 0.50
C ASN A 74 17.16 10.04 -0.96
N LEU A 75 16.21 10.80 -1.52
CA LEU A 75 15.59 10.55 -2.82
C LEU A 75 16.58 10.55 -3.99
N GLU A 76 17.43 11.57 -4.11
CA GLU A 76 18.37 11.68 -5.24
C GLU A 76 19.38 10.53 -5.27
N ALA A 77 19.95 10.18 -4.10
CA ALA A 77 20.84 9.03 -4.01
C ALA A 77 20.08 7.72 -4.27
N GLY A 78 18.85 7.60 -3.75
CA GLY A 78 17.97 6.46 -4.01
C GLY A 78 17.72 6.25 -5.50
N VAL A 79 17.34 7.30 -6.23
CA VAL A 79 17.16 7.29 -7.70
C VAL A 79 18.42 6.83 -8.41
N LYS A 80 19.58 7.41 -8.07
CA LYS A 80 20.87 7.06 -8.68
C LYS A 80 21.15 5.56 -8.56
N TYR A 81 21.06 5.00 -7.35
CA TYR A 81 21.40 3.60 -7.12
C TYR A 81 20.34 2.63 -7.65
N LEU A 82 19.04 2.96 -7.56
CA LEU A 82 17.96 2.17 -8.16
C LEU A 82 18.11 2.09 -9.68
N LYS A 83 18.39 3.23 -10.33
CA LYS A 83 18.62 3.31 -11.76
C LYS A 83 19.82 2.45 -12.17
N ASN A 84 20.97 2.62 -11.51
CA ASN A 84 22.16 1.80 -11.75
C ASN A 84 21.89 0.30 -11.59
N GLY A 85 21.14 -0.07 -10.55
CA GLY A 85 20.75 -1.46 -10.31
C GLY A 85 19.90 -2.02 -11.45
N ILE A 86 18.88 -1.29 -11.89
CA ILE A 86 17.99 -1.70 -12.98
C ILE A 86 18.76 -1.80 -14.31
N GLU A 87 19.58 -0.81 -14.64
CA GLU A 87 20.33 -0.72 -15.91
C GLU A 87 21.42 -1.79 -16.03
N SER A 88 21.92 -2.33 -14.90
CA SER A 88 22.88 -3.43 -14.89
C SER A 88 22.36 -4.72 -15.54
N ASN A 89 21.04 -4.87 -15.69
CA ASN A 89 20.36 -6.12 -16.07
C ASN A 89 20.70 -7.33 -15.18
N HIS A 90 21.26 -7.10 -13.99
CA HIS A 90 21.52 -8.16 -13.03
C HIS A 90 20.19 -8.79 -12.58
N SER A 91 20.10 -10.12 -12.54
CA SER A 91 18.86 -10.85 -12.24
C SER A 91 18.23 -10.43 -10.91
N GLY A 92 19.04 -10.28 -9.86
CA GLY A 92 18.61 -9.79 -8.54
C GLY A 92 18.17 -8.31 -8.48
N ALA A 93 18.26 -7.58 -9.58
CA ALA A 93 17.78 -6.21 -9.72
C ALA A 93 16.58 -6.08 -10.69
N GLN A 94 16.19 -7.17 -11.37
CA GLN A 94 15.03 -7.21 -12.26
C GLN A 94 13.77 -7.60 -11.50
N ASP A 95 13.34 -6.73 -10.58
CA ASP A 95 12.21 -6.95 -9.71
C ASP A 95 11.27 -5.74 -9.71
N SER A 96 9.96 -5.99 -9.80
CA SER A 96 8.92 -4.94 -9.87
C SER A 96 9.02 -3.92 -8.73
N ARG A 97 9.52 -4.31 -7.54
CA ARG A 97 9.73 -3.41 -6.39
C ARG A 97 10.67 -2.26 -6.73
N PHE A 98 11.76 -2.53 -7.46
CA PHE A 98 12.75 -1.49 -7.76
C PHE A 98 12.23 -0.49 -8.79
N TYR A 99 11.48 -0.97 -9.78
CA TYR A 99 10.82 -0.11 -10.76
C TYR A 99 9.74 0.76 -10.08
N PHE A 100 8.97 0.16 -9.15
CA PHE A 100 7.96 0.88 -8.39
C PHE A 100 8.59 1.99 -7.56
N HIS A 101 9.64 1.66 -6.78
CA HIS A 101 10.30 2.63 -5.92
C HIS A 101 11.12 3.67 -6.68
N LEU A 102 11.68 3.34 -7.84
CA LEU A 102 12.36 4.31 -8.70
C LEU A 102 11.37 5.33 -9.26
N GLY A 103 10.24 4.85 -9.82
CA GLY A 103 9.20 5.73 -10.32
C GLY A 103 8.60 6.63 -9.23
N ASP A 104 8.33 6.07 -8.04
CA ASP A 104 7.83 6.84 -6.90
C ASP A 104 8.84 7.91 -6.45
N ALA A 105 10.13 7.56 -6.34
CA ALA A 105 11.17 8.51 -5.98
C ALA A 105 11.30 9.65 -7.01
N LEU A 106 11.27 9.34 -8.30
CA LEU A 106 11.29 10.32 -9.38
C LEU A 106 10.07 11.25 -9.33
N TYR A 107 8.87 10.70 -9.11
CA TYR A 107 7.65 11.49 -8.96
C TYR A 107 7.74 12.44 -7.76
N ARG A 108 8.26 11.96 -6.62
CA ARG A 108 8.48 12.78 -5.42
C ARG A 108 9.50 13.90 -5.62
N LEU A 109 10.43 13.74 -6.57
CA LEU A 109 11.38 14.78 -7.00
C LEU A 109 10.82 15.71 -8.09
N GLY A 110 9.56 15.52 -8.53
CA GLY A 110 8.95 16.28 -9.62
C GLY A 110 9.42 15.87 -11.03
N ARG A 111 10.16 14.76 -11.14
CA ARG A 111 10.71 14.22 -12.40
C ARG A 111 9.69 13.28 -13.07
N ASN A 112 8.50 13.80 -13.33
CA ASN A 112 7.34 13.01 -13.73
C ASN A 112 7.52 12.25 -15.05
N ASP A 113 8.16 12.87 -16.06
CA ASP A 113 8.41 12.24 -17.35
C ASP A 113 9.37 11.04 -17.23
N GLU A 114 10.35 11.13 -16.33
CA GLU A 114 11.26 10.03 -16.06
C GLU A 114 10.56 8.91 -15.29
N ALA A 115 9.71 9.26 -14.31
CA ALA A 115 8.89 8.29 -13.60
C ALA A 115 7.98 7.50 -14.55
N LEU A 116 7.32 8.19 -15.49
CA LEU A 116 6.44 7.56 -16.46
C LEU A 116 7.21 6.56 -17.35
N LYS A 117 8.40 6.94 -17.86
CA LYS A 117 9.25 6.04 -18.64
C LYS A 117 9.64 4.77 -17.86
N VAL A 118 9.94 4.90 -16.57
CA VAL A 118 10.23 3.73 -15.71
C VAL A 118 9.03 2.81 -15.61
N TYR A 119 7.83 3.35 -15.43
CA TYR A 119 6.60 2.55 -15.40
C TYR A 119 6.27 1.92 -16.75
N GLU A 120 6.46 2.61 -17.87
CA GLU A 120 6.29 2.06 -19.22
C GLU A 120 7.22 0.86 -19.46
N ILE A 121 8.48 0.96 -19.04
CA ILE A 121 9.43 -0.16 -19.10
C ILE A 121 8.94 -1.30 -18.22
N GLY A 122 8.48 -1.02 -17.00
CA GLY A 122 7.92 -2.02 -16.09
C GLY A 122 6.73 -2.77 -16.72
N VAL A 123 5.81 -2.06 -17.38
CA VAL A 123 4.68 -2.67 -18.11
C VAL A 123 5.18 -3.54 -19.26
N LYS A 124 6.11 -3.04 -20.09
CA LYS A 124 6.69 -3.80 -21.21
C LYS A 124 7.41 -5.08 -20.75
N ARG A 125 7.96 -5.08 -19.53
CA ARG A 125 8.61 -6.24 -18.91
C ARG A 125 7.66 -7.16 -18.13
N GLY A 126 6.34 -6.88 -18.14
CA GLY A 126 5.35 -7.65 -17.40
C GLY A 126 5.42 -7.49 -15.87
N MET A 127 6.12 -6.46 -15.39
CA MET A 127 6.29 -6.18 -13.96
C MET A 127 5.06 -5.50 -13.36
N PHE A 128 4.34 -4.72 -14.17
CA PHE A 128 3.08 -4.06 -13.83
C PHE A 128 2.00 -4.45 -14.85
N ARG A 129 0.75 -4.48 -14.40
CA ARG A 129 -0.39 -4.81 -15.28
C ARG A 129 -0.66 -3.74 -16.31
N SER A 130 -0.53 -2.49 -15.89
CA SER A 130 -0.72 -1.31 -16.74
C SER A 130 0.06 -0.14 -16.15
N LEU A 131 0.08 0.97 -16.88
CA LEU A 131 0.65 2.20 -16.36
C LEU A 131 -0.05 2.66 -15.09
N TYR A 132 -1.35 2.42 -14.96
CA TYR A 132 -2.12 2.82 -13.79
C TYR A 132 -2.12 1.78 -12.68
N GLN A 133 -2.03 0.48 -12.96
CA GLN A 133 -2.17 -0.57 -11.96
C GLN A 133 -0.82 -1.24 -11.65
N ARG A 134 -0.16 -0.75 -10.60
CA ARG A 134 1.24 -1.06 -10.27
C ARG A 134 1.43 -1.73 -8.90
N SER A 135 0.36 -2.33 -8.36
CA SER A 135 0.43 -3.16 -7.16
C SER A 135 1.36 -4.35 -7.36
N LEU A 136 1.96 -4.85 -6.27
CA LEU A 136 3.02 -5.87 -6.34
C LEU A 136 2.57 -7.27 -5.90
N TYR A 137 1.49 -7.39 -5.12
CA TYR A 137 1.02 -8.66 -4.57
C TYR A 137 -0.30 -9.08 -5.22
N ASN A 138 -0.23 -9.64 -6.42
CA ASN A 138 -1.40 -9.79 -7.28
C ASN A 138 -1.83 -11.24 -7.54
N ILE A 139 -3.06 -11.39 -8.03
CA ILE A 139 -3.57 -12.62 -8.67
C ILE A 139 -3.98 -12.28 -10.10
N ASP A 140 -3.32 -12.91 -11.08
CA ASP A 140 -3.34 -12.54 -12.51
C ASP A 140 -4.73 -12.51 -13.14
N ARG A 141 -5.57 -13.49 -12.80
CA ARG A 141 -6.91 -13.67 -13.37
C ARG A 141 -7.99 -12.68 -12.90
N LEU A 142 -7.72 -11.84 -11.88
CA LEU A 142 -8.75 -10.95 -11.35
C LEU A 142 -9.09 -9.83 -12.34
N VAL A 143 -10.38 -9.59 -12.54
CA VAL A 143 -10.87 -8.50 -13.38
C VAL A 143 -10.35 -7.17 -12.85
N SER A 144 -9.81 -6.34 -13.73
CA SER A 144 -9.23 -5.05 -13.35
C SER A 144 -10.06 -3.91 -13.92
N ARG A 145 -10.52 -3.02 -13.05
CA ARG A 145 -11.17 -1.76 -13.44
C ARG A 145 -10.96 -0.72 -12.32
N PRO A 146 -10.71 0.55 -12.66
CA PRO A 146 -10.44 1.59 -11.67
C PRO A 146 -11.69 1.85 -10.80
N TRP A 147 -12.86 2.01 -11.42
CA TRP A 147 -14.13 2.23 -10.72
C TRP A 147 -15.06 1.03 -10.85
N TRP A 148 -15.79 0.75 -9.77
CA TRP A 148 -16.77 -0.33 -9.69
C TRP A 148 -18.15 0.21 -9.33
N THR A 149 -19.20 -0.27 -10.00
CA THR A 149 -20.57 -0.10 -9.52
C THR A 149 -20.86 -1.10 -8.40
N LEU A 150 -21.90 -0.85 -7.59
CA LEU A 150 -22.25 -1.77 -6.49
C LEU A 150 -22.60 -3.16 -7.03
N GLU A 151 -23.30 -3.23 -8.15
CA GLU A 151 -23.74 -4.47 -8.79
C GLU A 151 -22.54 -5.26 -9.33
N GLN A 152 -21.58 -4.57 -9.91
CA GLN A 152 -20.34 -5.15 -10.42
C GLN A 152 -19.50 -5.83 -9.32
N THR A 153 -19.60 -5.38 -8.07
CA THR A 153 -18.89 -6.01 -6.94
C THR A 153 -19.54 -7.31 -6.46
N THR A 154 -20.77 -7.63 -6.90
CA THR A 154 -21.63 -8.67 -6.30
C THR A 154 -22.02 -8.44 -4.83
N TYR A 155 -21.60 -7.33 -4.22
CA TYR A 155 -21.80 -6.99 -2.81
C TYR A 155 -22.79 -5.83 -2.61
N ALA A 156 -23.65 -5.57 -3.59
CA ALA A 156 -24.57 -4.43 -3.57
C ALA A 156 -25.47 -4.37 -2.33
N SER A 157 -25.95 -5.52 -1.84
CA SER A 157 -26.77 -5.58 -0.62
C SER A 157 -26.01 -5.11 0.63
N PHE A 158 -24.74 -5.47 0.75
CA PHE A 158 -23.88 -5.01 1.85
C PHE A 158 -23.66 -3.50 1.79
N PHE A 159 -23.31 -2.97 0.60
CA PHE A 159 -23.09 -1.53 0.45
C PHE A 159 -24.37 -0.72 0.66
N ARG A 160 -25.53 -1.20 0.20
CA ARG A 160 -26.83 -0.56 0.47
C ARG A 160 -27.16 -0.54 1.96
N LYS A 161 -26.83 -1.60 2.71
CA LYS A 161 -26.97 -1.61 4.18
C LYS A 161 -26.11 -0.53 4.85
N LEU A 162 -24.90 -0.28 4.34
CA LEU A 162 -24.07 0.84 4.80
C LEU A 162 -24.70 2.19 4.44
N GLU A 163 -25.22 2.34 3.21
CA GLU A 163 -25.94 3.56 2.80
C GLU A 163 -27.20 3.81 3.62
N GLU A 164 -27.98 2.78 3.98
CA GLU A 164 -29.19 2.93 4.79
C GLU A 164 -28.88 3.37 6.23
N ASN A 165 -27.74 2.95 6.77
CA ASN A 165 -27.34 3.19 8.17
C ASN A 165 -26.33 4.34 8.31
N TRP A 166 -26.09 5.11 7.23
CA TRP A 166 -24.98 6.07 7.15
C TRP A 166 -25.00 7.14 8.24
N GLN A 167 -26.18 7.58 8.68
CA GLN A 167 -26.32 8.60 9.73
C GLN A 167 -25.87 8.06 11.09
N ILE A 168 -26.21 6.80 11.41
CA ILE A 168 -25.80 6.15 12.65
C ILE A 168 -24.27 5.97 12.64
N ILE A 169 -23.72 5.49 11.51
CA ILE A 169 -22.29 5.33 11.29
C ILE A 169 -21.56 6.67 11.46
N ARG A 170 -22.10 7.75 10.88
CA ARG A 170 -21.57 9.11 11.03
C ARG A 170 -21.57 9.56 12.49
N ASN A 171 -22.66 9.33 13.21
CA ASN A 171 -22.78 9.74 14.61
C ASN A 171 -21.77 8.99 15.50
N GLU A 172 -21.54 7.69 15.29
CA GLU A 172 -20.49 6.94 15.98
C GLU A 172 -19.10 7.54 15.71
N ALA A 173 -18.80 7.86 14.45
CA ALA A 173 -17.53 8.47 14.06
C ALA A 173 -17.35 9.88 14.64
N GLN A 174 -18.40 10.70 14.67
CA GLN A 174 -18.36 12.05 15.26
C GLN A 174 -18.15 12.02 16.78
N ALA A 175 -18.77 11.05 17.48
CA ALA A 175 -18.55 10.86 18.92
C ALA A 175 -17.11 10.46 19.27
N LEU A 176 -16.36 9.90 18.31
CA LEU A 176 -14.92 9.61 18.46
C LEU A 176 -14.08 10.88 18.26
N LEU A 177 -14.48 11.80 17.39
CA LEU A 177 -13.75 13.05 17.12
C LEU A 177 -13.76 14.01 18.32
N THR A 178 -14.78 13.96 19.17
CA THR A 178 -14.84 14.78 20.39
C THR A 178 -13.92 14.29 21.51
N LYS A 179 -13.35 13.09 21.37
CA LYS A 179 -12.44 12.49 22.35
C LYS A 179 -11.00 12.58 21.85
N ASN A 180 -10.17 13.34 22.58
CA ASN A 180 -8.76 13.51 22.23
C ASN A 180 -8.03 12.16 22.19
N GLY A 181 -7.26 11.91 21.12
CA GLY A 181 -6.30 10.81 21.01
C GLY A 181 -6.82 9.51 20.37
N GLU A 182 -8.08 9.43 19.98
CA GLU A 182 -8.62 8.21 19.33
C GLU A 182 -8.16 8.08 17.87
N PHE A 183 -8.17 9.18 17.13
CA PHE A 183 -7.69 9.23 15.75
C PHE A 183 -6.16 9.34 15.73
N VAL A 184 -5.52 8.37 15.09
CA VAL A 184 -4.06 8.32 14.92
C VAL A 184 -3.67 8.81 13.53
N ASP A 185 -2.47 9.36 13.39
CA ASP A 185 -1.93 9.76 12.09
C ASP A 185 -1.89 8.57 11.12
N GLU A 186 -2.09 8.87 9.84
CA GLU A 186 -1.96 7.87 8.79
C GLU A 186 -0.50 7.36 8.69
N ALA A 187 -0.33 6.03 8.58
CA ALA A 187 0.94 5.34 8.78
C ALA A 187 1.79 5.20 7.51
N GLU A 188 1.21 5.33 6.31
CA GLU A 188 1.85 5.06 5.02
C GLU A 188 2.70 6.24 4.50
N LYS A 189 2.76 7.38 5.22
CA LYS A 189 3.55 8.58 4.85
C LYS A 189 3.25 9.10 3.43
N LEU A 190 2.04 8.86 2.94
CA LEU A 190 1.62 9.22 1.57
C LEU A 190 1.26 10.71 1.41
N ARG A 191 0.96 11.36 2.53
CA ARG A 191 0.61 12.79 2.62
C ARG A 191 1.78 13.68 2.16
N SER A 192 1.51 14.64 1.29
CA SER A 192 2.46 15.72 0.97
C SER A 192 2.31 16.89 1.95
N VAL A 193 1.08 17.32 2.22
CA VAL A 193 0.71 18.43 3.10
C VAL A 193 -0.62 18.15 3.82
N GLY A 194 -0.89 18.83 4.94
CA GLY A 194 -2.16 18.78 5.67
C GLY A 194 -2.20 17.81 6.84
N ASP A 195 -3.42 17.49 7.31
CA ASP A 195 -3.68 16.56 8.41
C ASP A 195 -4.63 15.44 7.96
N TRP A 196 -4.18 14.19 8.12
CA TRP A 196 -4.90 12.99 7.72
C TRP A 196 -4.76 11.93 8.81
N LYS A 197 -5.90 11.58 9.41
CA LYS A 197 -5.97 10.66 10.54
C LYS A 197 -6.99 9.55 10.30
N GLN A 198 -6.80 8.45 10.99
CA GLN A 198 -7.61 7.25 10.88
C GLN A 198 -7.97 6.64 12.23
N PHE A 199 -9.10 5.93 12.25
CA PHE A 199 -9.55 5.11 13.37
C PHE A 199 -9.91 3.71 12.86
N GLU A 200 -9.05 2.74 13.12
CA GLU A 200 -9.21 1.38 12.60
C GLU A 200 -10.24 0.56 13.41
N LEU A 201 -11.14 -0.10 12.72
CA LEU A 201 -12.13 -1.03 13.29
C LEU A 201 -11.72 -2.49 13.01
N PHE A 202 -11.20 -2.73 11.80
CA PHE A 202 -10.67 -4.01 11.37
C PHE A 202 -9.34 -3.79 10.65
N ALA A 203 -8.37 -4.64 10.92
CA ALA A 203 -7.09 -4.66 10.21
C ALA A 203 -6.66 -6.10 9.95
N ARG A 204 -6.22 -6.39 8.74
CA ARG A 204 -5.73 -7.74 8.35
C ARG A 204 -6.73 -8.84 8.71
N GLY A 205 -8.01 -8.61 8.42
CA GLY A 205 -9.11 -9.56 8.65
C GLY A 205 -9.40 -9.83 10.13
N ARG A 206 -8.94 -8.97 11.04
CA ARG A 206 -9.16 -9.09 12.49
C ARG A 206 -9.88 -7.87 13.03
N LYS A 207 -10.87 -8.13 13.88
CA LYS A 207 -11.65 -7.10 14.59
C LYS A 207 -10.82 -6.51 15.73
N ILE A 208 -10.74 -5.17 15.79
CA ILE A 208 -10.12 -4.47 16.91
C ILE A 208 -11.22 -4.25 17.96
N HIS A 209 -11.29 -5.17 18.93
CA HIS A 209 -12.41 -5.24 19.87
C HIS A 209 -12.65 -3.93 20.63
N ASP A 210 -11.59 -3.29 21.13
CA ASP A 210 -11.71 -2.05 21.91
C ASP A 210 -12.29 -0.90 21.06
N ASN A 211 -11.85 -0.77 19.81
CA ASN A 211 -12.36 0.25 18.89
C ASN A 211 -13.80 -0.06 18.47
N CYS A 212 -14.11 -1.32 18.21
CA CYS A 212 -15.47 -1.74 17.87
C CYS A 212 -16.49 -1.61 19.01
N ARG A 213 -16.07 -1.56 20.29
CA ARG A 213 -16.99 -1.19 21.38
C ARG A 213 -17.44 0.27 21.29
N LYS A 214 -16.65 1.13 20.64
CA LYS A 214 -16.95 2.56 20.48
C LYS A 214 -17.75 2.87 19.21
N ALA A 215 -17.78 1.95 18.24
CA ALA A 215 -18.60 2.00 17.03
C ALA A 215 -19.37 0.67 16.81
N PRO A 216 -20.25 0.28 17.76
CA PRO A 216 -20.88 -1.04 17.78
C PRO A 216 -21.77 -1.32 16.56
N VAL A 217 -22.53 -0.34 16.07
CA VAL A 217 -23.42 -0.52 14.90
C VAL A 217 -22.57 -0.69 13.64
N THR A 218 -21.58 0.18 13.43
CA THR A 218 -20.66 0.09 12.29
C THR A 218 -19.97 -1.27 12.27
N CYS A 219 -19.38 -1.67 13.40
CA CYS A 219 -18.72 -2.97 13.49
C CYS A 219 -19.68 -4.15 13.38
N GLY A 220 -20.94 -4.02 13.82
CA GLY A 220 -21.97 -5.05 13.65
C GLY A 220 -22.29 -5.30 12.18
N ILE A 221 -22.51 -4.23 11.41
CA ILE A 221 -22.77 -4.32 9.96
C ILE A 221 -21.60 -4.99 9.25
N VAL A 222 -20.37 -4.55 9.52
CA VAL A 222 -19.14 -5.10 8.90
C VAL A 222 -18.92 -6.56 9.32
N SER A 223 -19.11 -6.90 10.59
CA SER A 223 -18.97 -8.27 11.09
C SER A 223 -19.93 -9.25 10.40
N SER A 224 -21.11 -8.77 9.99
CA SER A 224 -22.12 -9.58 9.28
C SER A 224 -21.75 -9.93 7.83
N PHE A 225 -20.65 -9.38 7.31
CA PHE A 225 -20.23 -9.59 5.92
C PHE A 225 -18.79 -10.11 5.84
N GLU A 226 -18.65 -11.40 5.54
CA GLU A 226 -17.37 -12.11 5.55
C GLU A 226 -16.32 -11.46 4.65
N ALA A 227 -16.71 -10.98 3.45
CA ALA A 227 -15.75 -10.44 2.50
C ALA A 227 -15.08 -9.13 2.97
N ALA A 228 -15.72 -8.39 3.89
CA ALA A 228 -15.12 -7.23 4.55
C ALA A 228 -14.40 -7.62 5.85
N SER A 229 -15.10 -8.35 6.74
CA SER A 229 -14.60 -8.63 8.10
C SER A 229 -13.36 -9.55 8.12
N THR A 230 -13.22 -10.41 7.12
CA THR A 230 -12.10 -11.35 7.01
C THR A 230 -11.06 -10.94 5.97
N CYS A 231 -11.16 -9.73 5.40
CA CYS A 231 -10.23 -9.24 4.39
C CYS A 231 -8.83 -9.06 4.98
N SER A 232 -7.99 -10.10 4.87
CA SER A 232 -6.65 -10.13 5.47
C SER A 232 -5.64 -9.22 4.79
N ARG A 233 -6.00 -8.71 3.61
CA ARG A 233 -5.24 -7.72 2.85
C ARG A 233 -5.87 -6.33 2.86
N GLY A 234 -6.87 -6.11 3.71
CA GLY A 234 -7.63 -4.88 3.78
C GLY A 234 -7.81 -4.38 5.22
N GLN A 235 -8.47 -3.24 5.31
CA GLN A 235 -8.84 -2.59 6.56
C GLN A 235 -10.27 -2.07 6.49
N VAL A 236 -10.86 -1.86 7.66
CA VAL A 236 -12.08 -1.07 7.81
C VAL A 236 -11.80 0.02 8.83
N LYS A 237 -11.95 1.28 8.44
CA LYS A 237 -11.52 2.43 9.25
C LYS A 237 -12.30 3.70 8.94
N PHE A 238 -12.52 4.53 9.95
CA PHE A 238 -12.90 5.92 9.71
C PHE A 238 -11.65 6.70 9.28
N SER A 239 -11.80 7.55 8.28
CA SER A 239 -10.73 8.40 7.76
C SER A 239 -11.20 9.84 7.74
N ILE A 240 -10.53 10.70 8.52
CA ILE A 240 -10.77 12.14 8.54
C ILE A 240 -9.62 12.89 7.88
N MET A 241 -9.95 13.86 7.05
CA MET A 241 -8.98 14.68 6.32
C MET A 241 -9.35 16.14 6.49
N SER A 242 -8.36 16.98 6.83
CA SER A 242 -8.54 18.42 7.03
C SER A 242 -8.37 19.20 5.72
N PRO A 243 -8.93 20.41 5.62
CA PRO A 243 -8.65 21.38 4.56
C PRO A 243 -7.16 21.53 4.23
N GLY A 244 -6.84 21.71 2.95
CA GLY A 244 -5.47 21.87 2.46
C GLY A 244 -4.66 20.58 2.40
N THR A 245 -5.29 19.42 2.59
CA THR A 245 -4.60 18.12 2.52
C THR A 245 -4.49 17.62 1.08
N HIS A 246 -3.31 17.17 0.70
CA HIS A 246 -3.05 16.46 -0.55
C HIS A 246 -2.37 15.13 -0.27
N VAL A 247 -2.95 14.05 -0.79
CA VAL A 247 -2.34 12.72 -0.78
C VAL A 247 -1.85 12.46 -2.20
N ARG A 248 -0.53 12.27 -2.33
CA ARG A 248 0.13 12.09 -3.63
C ARG A 248 -0.42 10.86 -4.37
N ALA A 249 -0.27 10.87 -5.69
CA ALA A 249 -0.56 9.71 -6.53
C ALA A 249 0.19 8.46 -6.04
N HIS A 250 -0.54 7.39 -5.72
CA HIS A 250 0.02 6.14 -5.22
C HIS A 250 -0.86 4.95 -5.62
N CYS A 251 -0.32 3.73 -5.51
CA CYS A 251 -1.08 2.49 -5.66
C CYS A 251 -1.08 1.73 -4.34
N GLY A 252 -2.20 1.08 -4.04
CA GLY A 252 -2.29 0.06 -3.01
C GLY A 252 -1.40 -1.16 -3.35
N PRO A 253 -1.08 -2.00 -2.35
CA PRO A 253 -0.09 -3.06 -2.53
C PRO A 253 -0.61 -4.27 -3.32
N THR A 254 -1.92 -4.43 -3.50
CA THR A 254 -2.54 -5.66 -4.03
C THR A 254 -3.80 -5.38 -4.84
N ASN A 255 -4.02 -6.14 -5.92
CA ASN A 255 -5.30 -6.16 -6.65
C ASN A 255 -6.35 -7.11 -6.03
N CYS A 256 -6.05 -7.72 -4.88
CA CYS A 256 -6.91 -8.71 -4.23
C CYS A 256 -8.01 -8.08 -3.38
N ARG A 257 -8.12 -6.75 -3.33
CA ARG A 257 -9.16 -6.04 -2.60
C ARG A 257 -9.81 -4.98 -3.47
N LEU A 258 -11.06 -4.68 -3.17
CA LEU A 258 -11.72 -3.45 -3.61
C LEU A 258 -11.92 -2.55 -2.40
N ARG A 259 -11.73 -1.24 -2.59
CA ARG A 259 -11.88 -0.23 -1.56
C ARG A 259 -13.18 0.54 -1.76
N ALA A 260 -14.03 0.51 -0.75
CA ALA A 260 -15.27 1.26 -0.72
C ALA A 260 -15.18 2.44 0.25
N HIS A 261 -15.59 3.63 -0.18
CA HIS A 261 -15.69 4.82 0.67
C HIS A 261 -17.18 5.21 0.81
N LEU A 262 -17.72 5.11 2.03
CA LEU A 262 -18.99 5.72 2.39
C LEU A 262 -18.75 7.17 2.84
N GLY A 263 -19.38 8.14 2.17
CA GLY A 263 -19.34 9.54 2.59
C GLY A 263 -20.12 9.78 3.88
N LEU A 264 -19.49 10.34 4.92
CA LEU A 264 -20.12 10.63 6.21
C LEU A 264 -20.28 12.14 6.43
N ILE A 265 -19.21 12.90 6.21
CA ILE A 265 -19.21 14.37 6.18
C ILE A 265 -18.41 14.77 4.95
N VAL A 266 -19.05 15.42 3.98
CA VAL A 266 -18.42 15.69 2.69
C VAL A 266 -18.55 17.18 2.33
N PRO A 267 -17.55 18.01 2.64
CA PRO A 267 -17.51 19.38 2.14
C PRO A 267 -17.29 19.42 0.63
N ALA A 268 -17.65 20.57 0.04
CA ALA A 268 -17.31 20.89 -1.34
C ALA A 268 -15.77 20.85 -1.56
N ASP A 269 -15.37 20.77 -2.83
CA ASP A 269 -13.96 20.80 -3.24
C ASP A 269 -13.09 19.68 -2.64
N THR A 270 -13.67 18.47 -2.58
CA THR A 270 -12.95 17.24 -2.24
C THR A 270 -12.99 16.27 -3.42
N PHE A 271 -11.83 15.78 -3.82
CA PHE A 271 -11.67 15.01 -5.06
C PHE A 271 -10.83 13.75 -4.84
N LEU A 272 -11.21 12.67 -5.53
CA LEU A 272 -10.46 11.43 -5.67
C LEU A 272 -10.32 11.13 -7.16
N ARG A 273 -9.08 11.11 -7.64
CA ARG A 273 -8.73 10.56 -8.96
C ARG A 273 -8.39 9.09 -8.79
N VAL A 274 -8.93 8.23 -9.66
CA VAL A 274 -8.50 6.84 -9.82
C VAL A 274 -8.27 6.61 -11.31
N ALA A 275 -7.02 6.29 -11.67
CA ALA A 275 -6.54 6.36 -13.05
C ALA A 275 -6.84 7.73 -13.68
N GLU A 276 -7.67 7.77 -14.72
CA GLU A 276 -8.00 8.98 -15.49
C GLU A 276 -9.26 9.70 -14.99
N GLU A 277 -10.08 9.04 -14.17
CA GLU A 277 -11.38 9.57 -13.78
C GLU A 277 -11.34 10.17 -12.37
N ILE A 278 -11.87 11.40 -12.25
CA ILE A 278 -12.01 12.14 -10.99
C ILE A 278 -13.46 12.09 -10.52
N ARG A 279 -13.66 11.74 -9.25
CA ARG A 279 -14.97 11.78 -8.58
C ARG A 279 -14.89 12.49 -7.24
N SER A 280 -16.04 12.93 -6.74
CA SER A 280 -16.21 13.44 -5.39
C SER A 280 -17.16 12.53 -4.60
N TRP A 281 -17.00 12.52 -3.27
CA TRP A 281 -17.90 11.80 -2.39
C TRP A 281 -19.28 12.48 -2.33
N LYS A 282 -20.28 11.74 -1.89
CA LYS A 282 -21.59 12.27 -1.48
C LYS A 282 -21.95 11.66 -0.14
N GLU A 283 -22.52 12.46 0.76
CA GLU A 283 -22.99 11.95 2.05
C GLU A 283 -24.01 10.83 1.85
N GLY A 284 -23.86 9.76 2.64
CA GLY A 284 -24.71 8.58 2.57
C GLY A 284 -24.55 7.72 1.31
N LYS A 285 -23.56 8.00 0.46
CA LYS A 285 -23.30 7.22 -0.76
C LYS A 285 -21.94 6.55 -0.75
N VAL A 286 -21.91 5.34 -1.31
CA VAL A 286 -20.69 4.54 -1.45
C VAL A 286 -20.07 4.76 -2.83
N LEU A 287 -18.78 5.06 -2.83
CA LEU A 287 -17.90 4.94 -4.00
C LEU A 287 -17.06 3.66 -3.87
N VAL A 288 -16.98 2.85 -4.92
CA VAL A 288 -16.09 1.67 -4.93
C VAL A 288 -15.06 1.80 -6.05
N PHE A 289 -13.80 1.58 -5.70
CA PHE A 289 -12.69 1.61 -6.63
C PHE A 289 -11.67 0.51 -6.29
N ASP A 290 -10.86 0.15 -7.26
CA ASP A 290 -9.71 -0.71 -7.05
C ASP A 290 -8.49 0.15 -6.71
N ASP A 291 -8.08 0.13 -5.44
CA ASP A 291 -6.98 0.98 -4.97
C ASP A 291 -5.60 0.49 -5.47
N SER A 292 -5.52 -0.67 -6.13
CA SER A 292 -4.31 -1.07 -6.85
C SER A 292 -4.00 -0.20 -8.08
N PHE A 293 -5.02 0.51 -8.59
CA PHE A 293 -4.81 1.58 -9.55
C PHE A 293 -4.26 2.83 -8.85
N GLU A 294 -3.45 3.59 -9.59
CA GLU A 294 -2.95 4.87 -9.14
C GLU A 294 -4.13 5.76 -8.80
N HIS A 295 -4.10 6.30 -7.58
CA HIS A 295 -5.11 7.20 -7.10
C HIS A 295 -4.50 8.33 -6.28
N GLU A 296 -5.21 9.45 -6.27
CA GLU A 296 -4.74 10.72 -5.71
C GLU A 296 -5.93 11.46 -5.09
N VAL A 297 -5.69 12.14 -3.96
CA VAL A 297 -6.75 12.81 -3.19
C VAL A 297 -6.39 14.26 -2.92
N TRP A 298 -7.34 15.15 -3.18
CA TRP A 298 -7.26 16.57 -2.84
C TRP A 298 -8.39 16.96 -1.92
N HIS A 299 -8.07 17.75 -0.91
CA HIS A 299 -9.03 18.41 -0.03
C HIS A 299 -8.82 19.92 -0.06
N ASN A 300 -9.51 20.60 -0.98
CA ASN A 300 -9.44 22.05 -1.15
C ASN A 300 -10.61 22.79 -0.47
N GLY A 301 -11.57 22.06 0.12
CA GLY A 301 -12.68 22.63 0.89
C GLY A 301 -12.27 23.28 2.21
N THR A 302 -13.26 23.76 2.97
CA THR A 302 -13.08 24.63 4.15
C THR A 302 -13.35 23.97 5.51
N SER A 303 -13.92 22.78 5.53
CA SER A 303 -14.16 21.98 6.75
C SER A 303 -13.65 20.56 6.58
N ALA A 304 -13.59 19.75 7.65
CA ALA A 304 -13.04 18.40 7.56
C ALA A 304 -13.95 17.43 6.78
N ARG A 305 -13.34 16.58 5.96
CA ARG A 305 -14.01 15.48 5.26
C ARG A 305 -13.84 14.18 6.05
N LEU A 306 -14.96 13.51 6.34
CA LEU A 306 -15.02 12.23 7.04
C LEU A 306 -15.65 11.15 6.14
N VAL A 307 -14.97 10.03 6.00
CA VAL A 307 -15.47 8.85 5.28
C VAL A 307 -15.25 7.58 6.11
N LEU A 308 -16.10 6.57 5.90
CA LEU A 308 -15.81 5.19 6.31
C LEU A 308 -15.18 4.46 5.11
N ILE A 309 -13.97 3.96 5.29
CA ILE A 309 -13.28 3.09 4.34
C ILE A 309 -13.58 1.64 4.72
N VAL A 310 -14.03 0.85 3.74
CA VAL A 310 -14.30 -0.57 3.88
C VAL A 310 -13.61 -1.30 2.74
N ASP A 311 -12.50 -1.99 3.04
CA ASP A 311 -11.89 -2.90 2.08
C ASP A 311 -12.63 -4.24 2.07
N THR A 312 -12.85 -4.78 0.88
CA THR A 312 -13.49 -6.10 0.68
C THR A 312 -12.59 -6.97 -0.18
N TRP A 313 -12.64 -8.29 0.02
CA TRP A 313 -12.02 -9.23 -0.92
C TRP A 313 -12.55 -9.00 -2.33
N HIS A 314 -11.66 -8.97 -3.33
CA HIS A 314 -12.05 -8.90 -4.73
C HIS A 314 -13.10 -9.99 -5.05
N PRO A 315 -14.21 -9.67 -5.74
CA PRO A 315 -15.34 -10.59 -5.92
C PRO A 315 -14.93 -11.92 -6.55
N ASP A 316 -14.04 -11.88 -7.54
CA ASP A 316 -13.57 -13.07 -8.26
C ASP A 316 -12.60 -13.97 -7.47
N LEU A 317 -12.22 -13.60 -6.24
CA LEU A 317 -11.45 -14.51 -5.38
C LEU A 317 -12.35 -15.61 -4.84
N THR A 318 -11.90 -16.85 -4.99
CA THR A 318 -12.52 -18.03 -4.41
C THR A 318 -12.40 -18.03 -2.89
N GLN A 319 -13.28 -18.78 -2.22
CA GLN A 319 -13.23 -18.93 -0.76
C GLN A 319 -11.89 -19.51 -0.29
N THR A 320 -11.29 -20.42 -1.06
CA THR A 320 -9.98 -20.99 -0.75
C THR A 320 -8.89 -19.93 -0.79
N GLU A 321 -8.81 -19.12 -1.85
CA GLU A 321 -7.80 -18.06 -1.95
C GLU A 321 -7.94 -17.05 -0.80
N ARG A 322 -9.17 -16.63 -0.46
CA ARG A 322 -9.43 -15.71 0.67
C ARG A 322 -8.88 -16.24 1.99
N ARG A 323 -8.88 -17.57 2.18
CA ARG A 323 -8.37 -18.23 3.40
C ARG A 323 -6.86 -18.48 3.38
N THR A 324 -6.26 -18.67 2.20
CA THR A 324 -4.85 -19.07 2.08
C THR A 324 -3.91 -17.93 1.73
N LEU A 325 -4.40 -16.83 1.17
CA LEU A 325 -3.56 -15.68 0.83
C LEU A 325 -2.96 -15.08 2.10
N ALA A 326 -1.65 -14.86 2.07
CA ALA A 326 -0.94 -14.21 3.16
C ALA A 326 -1.50 -12.79 3.37
N PRO A 327 -1.67 -12.35 4.64
CA PRO A 327 -2.00 -10.97 4.97
C PRO A 327 -0.96 -9.98 4.45
N ILE A 328 -1.37 -8.73 4.23
CA ILE A 328 -0.49 -7.61 3.83
C ILE A 328 -0.51 -6.54 4.92
#